data_AF-A0A379AGH0-F1
#
_entry.id   AF-A0A379AGH0-F1
#
_cell.length_a   1.000
_cell.length_b   1.000
_cell.length_c   1.000
_cell.angle_alpha   90.00
_cell.angle_beta   90.00
_cell.angle_gamma   90.00
#
_symmetry.space_group_name_H-M   'P 1'
#
loop_
_entity.id
_entity.type
_entity.pdbx_description
1 polymer ?
#
loop_
_entity_poly.entity_id
_entity_poly.type
_entity_poly.pdbx_seq_one_letter_code
_entity_poly.pdbx_strand_id
1 'polypeptide(L)' 'MENITSLDNCLTRLRLTLADMSKVDDAALKANGAIGVVHLNQTSLQVVIGPQVQSVKDELSHLMNVPA' A
#
# COMPACT_ATOMS: atom_id res chain seq x y z
N MET A 1 1.42 -4.74 13.26
CA MET A 1 1.03 -4.16 11.96
C MET A 1 0.11 -2.95 12.17
N GLU A 2 0.50 -1.99 13.03
CA GLU A 2 -0.37 -0.85 13.38
C GLU A 2 -0.09 0.41 12.56
N ASN A 3 0.82 0.34 11.57
CA ASN A 3 1.24 1.52 10.83
C ASN A 3 0.30 1.88 9.68
N ILE A 4 -0.56 0.97 9.21
CA ILE A 4 -1.52 1.22 8.13
C ILE A 4 -2.87 1.53 8.78
N THR A 5 -3.36 2.75 8.59
CA THR A 5 -4.61 3.24 9.17
C THR A 5 -5.78 3.12 8.20
N SER A 6 -5.52 3.10 6.89
CA SER A 6 -6.53 2.87 5.87
C SER A 6 -5.90 2.27 4.62
N LEU A 7 -6.65 1.37 3.98
CA LEU A 7 -6.26 0.69 2.75
C LEU A 7 -7.39 0.80 1.71
N ASP A 8 -7.06 1.39 0.57
CA ASP A 8 -7.98 1.55 -0.55
C ASP A 8 -7.24 1.30 -1.87
N ASN A 9 -7.95 1.11 -2.98
CA ASN A 9 -7.34 0.91 -4.30
C ASN A 9 -8.16 1.53 -5.43
N CYS A 10 -7.47 1.92 -6.50
CA CYS A 10 -8.05 2.16 -7.81
C CYS A 10 -7.76 0.94 -8.72
N LEU A 11 -8.03 1.06 -10.02
CA LEU A 11 -7.72 0.05 -11.03
C LEU A 11 -6.24 -0.38 -11.07
N THR A 12 -5.30 0.52 -10.78
CA THR A 12 -3.85 0.22 -10.91
C THR A 12 -3.00 0.65 -9.73
N ARG A 13 -3.60 1.30 -8.72
CA ARG A 13 -2.88 1.91 -7.59
C ARG A 13 -3.51 1.53 -6.27
N LEU A 14 -2.68 1.09 -5.33
CA LEU A 14 -3.02 0.92 -3.92
C LEU A 14 -2.83 2.28 -3.23
N ARG A 15 -3.83 2.74 -2.49
CA ARG A 15 -3.81 3.92 -1.64
C ARG A 15 -3.70 3.47 -0.20
N LEU A 16 -2.65 3.92 0.47
CA LEU A 16 -2.35 3.60 1.85
C LEU A 16 -2.36 4.90 2.64
N THR A 17 -3.07 4.91 3.77
CA THR A 17 -2.86 5.91 4.81
C THR A 17 -2.10 5.25 5.94
N LEU A 18 -1.05 5.92 6.41
CA LEU A 18 -0.11 5.43 7.39
C LEU A 18 -0.08 6.36 8.61
N ALA A 19 0.21 5.79 9.77
CA ALA A 19 0.48 6.56 10.97
C ALA A 19 1.88 7.21 10.92
N ASP A 20 2.86 6.53 10.31
CA ASP A 20 4.25 6.96 10.25
C ASP A 20 4.89 6.57 8.90
N MET A 21 5.20 7.57 8.07
CA MET A 21 5.82 7.36 6.74
C MET A 21 7.29 6.92 6.84
N SER A 22 7.98 7.16 7.97
CA SER A 22 9.40 6.79 8.09
C SER A 22 9.63 5.28 8.09
N LYS A 23 8.58 4.49 8.32
CA LYS A 23 8.59 3.03 8.30
C LYS A 23 8.34 2.43 6.92
N VAL A 24 8.15 3.26 5.89
CA VAL A 24 7.96 2.80 4.51
C VAL A 24 9.31 2.52 3.87
N ASP A 25 9.44 1.34 3.27
CA ASP A 25 10.59 0.96 2.46
C ASP A 25 10.19 0.85 0.98
N ASP A 26 10.47 1.92 0.24
CA ASP A 26 10.19 2.00 -1.20
C ASP A 26 10.94 0.94 -2.01
N ALA A 27 12.15 0.57 -1.57
CA ALA A 27 12.97 -0.41 -2.28
C ALA A 27 12.37 -1.80 -2.11
N ALA A 28 11.95 -2.15 -0.89
CA ALA A 28 11.25 -3.40 -0.63
C ALA A 28 9.92 -3.46 -1.41
N LEU A 29 9.14 -2.38 -1.45
CA LEU A 29 7.89 -2.35 -2.22
C LEU A 29 8.13 -2.60 -3.71
N LYS A 30 9.13 -1.95 -4.31
CA LYS A 30 9.51 -2.16 -5.71
C LYS A 30 10.02 -3.57 -5.98
N ALA A 31 10.84 -4.11 -5.07
CA ALA A 31 11.35 -5.48 -5.17
C ALA A 31 10.22 -6.54 -5.13
N ASN A 32 9.12 -6.24 -4.45
CA ASN A 32 7.94 -7.10 -4.37
C ASN A 32 6.89 -6.80 -5.47
N GLY A 33 7.27 -6.11 -6.54
CA GLY A 33 6.42 -5.94 -7.72
C GLY A 33 5.68 -4.60 -7.81
N ALA A 34 5.95 -3.63 -6.93
CA ALA A 34 5.48 -2.28 -7.16
C ALA A 34 6.22 -1.66 -8.37
N ILE A 35 5.45 -1.19 -9.35
CA ILE A 35 5.92 -0.42 -10.50
C ILE A 35 6.43 0.95 -10.05
N GLY A 36 5.77 1.54 -9.05
CA GLY A 36 6.13 2.86 -8.53
C GLY A 36 5.58 3.08 -7.14
N VAL A 37 6.22 3.98 -6.41
CA VAL A 37 5.84 4.40 -5.06
C VAL A 37 5.79 5.92 -5.06
N VAL A 38 4.68 6.49 -4.59
CA VAL A 38 4.40 7.92 -4.61
C VAL A 38 4.03 8.37 -3.20
N HIS A 39 4.88 9.19 -2.61
CA HIS A 39 4.61 9.88 -1.35
C HIS A 39 3.82 11.16 -1.64
N LEU A 40 2.56 11.20 -1.25
CA LEU A 40 1.72 12.40 -1.43
C LEU A 40 1.91 13.40 -0.30
N ASN A 41 2.05 12.90 0.93
CA ASN A 41 2.31 13.71 2.13
C ASN A 41 2.91 12.81 3.23
N GLN A 42 2.95 13.27 4.49
CA GLN A 42 3.54 12.55 5.62
C GLN A 42 2.75 11.32 6.10
N THR A 43 1.54 11.08 5.59
CA THR A 43 0.69 9.93 5.97
C THR A 43 0.11 9.20 4.76
N SER A 44 0.08 9.80 3.58
CA SER A 44 -0.54 9.24 2.38
C SER A 44 0.50 8.73 1.39
N LEU A 45 0.41 7.44 1.10
CA LEU A 45 1.26 6.69 0.19
C LEU A 45 0.41 6.11 -0.95
N GLN A 46 0.88 6.20 -2.19
CA GLN A 46 0.32 5.43 -3.30
C GLN A 46 1.35 4.49 -3.87
N VAL A 47 0.96 3.23 -4.04
CA VAL A 47 1.80 2.20 -4.67
C VAL A 47 1.16 1.81 -5.99
N VAL A 48 1.87 2.02 -7.08
CA VAL A 48 1.45 1.62 -8.43
C VAL A 48 1.85 0.16 -8.62
N ILE A 49 0.87 -0.72 -8.82
CA ILE A 49 1.07 -2.16 -8.97
C ILE A 49 0.65 -2.63 -10.37
N GLY A 50 -0.37 -1.97 -10.96
CA GLY A 50 -0.99 -2.41 -12.21
C GLY A 50 -2.28 -3.21 -11.96
N PRO A 51 -2.76 -3.99 -12.95
CA PRO A 51 -4.11 -4.59 -12.92
C PRO A 51 -4.30 -5.63 -11.79
N GLN A 52 -3.23 -6.11 -11.17
CA GLN A 52 -3.26 -7.08 -10.07
C GLN A 52 -3.44 -6.42 -8.68
N VAL A 53 -3.63 -5.10 -8.63
CA VAL A 53 -3.72 -4.34 -7.37
C VAL A 53 -4.82 -4.85 -6.43
N GLN A 54 -5.93 -5.39 -6.96
CA GLN A 54 -7.01 -5.93 -6.13
C GLN A 54 -6.53 -7.15 -5.34
N SER A 55 -5.85 -8.10 -5.99
CA SER A 55 -5.31 -9.29 -5.32
C SER A 55 -4.29 -8.92 -4.25
N VAL A 56 -3.43 -7.93 -4.52
CA VAL A 56 -2.45 -7.44 -3.52
C VAL A 56 -3.16 -6.77 -2.34
N LYS A 57 -4.22 -5.99 -2.59
CA LYS A 57 -5.04 -5.41 -1.52
C LYS A 57 -5.64 -6.50 -0.64
N ASP A 58 -6.25 -7.50 -1.25
CA ASP A 58 -6.96 -8.56 -0.53
C ASP A 58 -5.98 -9.37 0.35
N GLU A 59 -4.81 -9.70 -0.18
CA GLU A 59 -3.75 -10.38 0.58
C GLU A 59 -3.22 -9.49 1.72
N LEU A 60 -3.01 -8.20 1.47
CA LEU A 60 -2.58 -7.26 2.50
C LEU A 60 -3.64 -7.08 3.60
N SER A 61 -4.93 -6.95 3.24
CA SER A 61 -6.05 -6.90 4.19
C SER A 61 -6.12 -8.15 5.05
N HIS A 62 -5.93 -9.33 4.45
CA HIS A 62 -5.90 -10.61 5.15
C HIS A 62 -4.74 -10.67 6.15
N LEU A 63 -3.54 -10.23 5.76
CA LEU A 63 -2.37 -10.16 6.63
C LEU A 63 -2.55 -9.14 7.78
N MET A 64 -3.27 -8.05 7.53
CA MET A 64 -3.54 -7.00 8.51
C MET A 64 -4.78 -7.27 9.38
N ASN A 65 -5.52 -8.35 9.13
CA ASN A 65 -6.78 -8.68 9.80
C ASN A 65 -7.80 -7.52 9.78
N VAL A 66 -7.79 -6.72 8.72
CA VAL A 66 -8.77 -5.65 8.47
C VAL A 66 -9.90 -6.27 7.65
N PRO A 67 -11.15 -6.34 8.16
CA PRO A 67 -12.27 -6.88 7.39
C PRO A 67 -12.48 -6.04 6.13
N ALA A 68 -12.57 -6.73 4.99
CA ALA A 68 -12.74 -6.16 3.66
C ALA A 68 -14.01 -5.32 3.50
#